data_AF-A0A3S9VEN2-F1
#
_entry.id   AF-A0A3S9VEN2-F1
#
_cell.length_a   1.000
_cell.length_b   1.000
_cell.length_c   1.000
_cell.angle_alpha   90.00
_cell.angle_beta   90.00
_cell.angle_gamma   90.00
#
_symmetry.space_group_name_H-M   'P 1'
#
loop_
_entity.id
_entity.type
_entity.pdbx_description
1 polymer ?
#
loop_
_entity_poly.entity_id
_entity_poly.type
_entity_poly.pdbx_seq_one_letter_code
_entity_poly.pdbx_strand_id
1 'polypeptide(L)'
;MTAPRCGERLGRMKAALKSGKVSKDRTQLALMALATCVSVALAIVGAILAIFTPLVFDRAGNVLNPFAWLSFAFAALFWVVCLLGPLAGWILWRKGATQLAWAAMVTPLAWGAATVTLLGFVPA
;
A
#
# COMPACT_ATOMS: atom_id res chain seq x y z
N MET A 1 42.15 -35.69 23.31
CA MET A 1 41.51 -34.38 23.56
C MET A 1 41.14 -33.75 22.23
N THR A 2 39.90 -33.93 21.76
CA THR A 2 39.44 -33.41 20.46
C THR A 2 38.03 -32.81 20.60
N ALA A 3 37.95 -31.61 21.17
CA ALA A 3 36.75 -30.78 21.12
C ALA A 3 37.03 -29.33 20.66
N PRO A 4 37.38 -29.08 19.37
CA PRO A 4 37.26 -27.73 18.80
C PRO A 4 36.16 -27.58 17.74
N ARG A 5 35.60 -28.68 17.19
CA ARG A 5 34.70 -28.61 16.02
C ARG A 5 33.27 -28.10 16.29
N CYS A 6 32.80 -28.13 17.54
CA CYS A 6 31.42 -27.77 17.86
C CYS A 6 31.21 -26.24 17.88
N GLY A 7 32.13 -25.49 18.50
CA GLY A 7 32.06 -24.02 18.57
C GLY A 7 32.21 -23.35 17.20
N GLU A 8 33.05 -23.90 16.33
CA GLU A 8 33.29 -23.38 14.98
C GLU A 8 32.08 -23.56 14.04
N ARG A 9 31.34 -24.67 14.18
CA ARG A 9 30.08 -24.89 13.46
C ARG A 9 28.97 -23.97 13.94
N LEU A 10 28.84 -23.76 15.26
CA LEU A 10 27.90 -22.81 15.85
C LEU A 10 28.17 -21.38 15.40
N GLY A 11 29.44 -20.96 15.32
CA GLY A 11 29.85 -19.66 14.79
C GLY A 11 29.42 -19.46 13.34
N ARG A 12 29.65 -20.46 12.47
CA ARG A 12 29.22 -20.43 11.06
C ARG A 12 27.69 -20.40 10.91
N MET A 13 26.97 -21.19 11.69
CA MET A 13 25.50 -21.17 11.68
C MET A 13 24.93 -19.82 12.12
N LYS A 14 25.49 -19.21 13.17
CA LYS A 14 25.08 -17.89 13.66
C LYS A 14 25.37 -16.79 12.63
N ALA A 15 26.50 -16.86 11.94
CA ALA A 15 26.85 -15.94 10.85
C ALA A 15 25.90 -16.11 9.65
N ALA A 16 25.57 -17.34 9.25
CA ALA A 16 24.63 -17.62 8.17
C ALA A 16 23.21 -17.12 8.49
N LEU A 17 22.71 -17.35 9.72
CA LEU A 17 21.42 -16.84 10.17
C LEU A 17 21.40 -15.32 10.24
N LYS A 18 22.47 -14.69 10.73
CA LYS A 18 22.59 -13.22 10.76
C LYS A 18 22.61 -12.64 9.35
N SER A 19 23.35 -13.27 8.43
CA SER A 19 23.42 -12.87 7.02
C SER A 19 22.06 -13.01 6.33
N GLY A 20 21.37 -14.14 6.52
CA GLY A 20 20.02 -14.36 6.00
C GLY A 20 18.99 -13.37 6.54
N LYS A 21 19.06 -13.03 7.83
CA LYS A 21 18.20 -12.01 8.44
C LYS A 21 18.44 -10.62 7.86
N VAL A 22 19.70 -10.20 7.72
CA VAL A 22 20.07 -8.89 7.13
C VAL A 22 19.66 -8.80 5.66
N SER A 23 19.79 -9.88 4.90
CA SER A 23 19.32 -9.94 3.51
C SER A 23 17.80 -9.79 3.41
N LYS A 24 17.04 -10.55 4.22
CA LYS A 24 15.57 -10.45 4.27
C LYS A 24 15.09 -9.07 4.66
N ASP A 25 15.73 -8.43 5.65
CA ASP A 25 15.41 -7.07 6.08
C ASP A 25 15.65 -6.05 4.95
N ARG A 26 16.77 -6.16 4.21
CA ARG A 26 17.05 -5.28 3.05
C ARG A 26 16.03 -5.46 1.94
N THR A 27 15.66 -6.69 1.60
CA THR A 27 14.66 -6.96 0.56
C THR A 27 13.30 -6.43 0.96
N GLN A 28 12.87 -6.60 2.22
CA GLN A 28 11.60 -6.04 2.69
C GLN A 28 11.60 -4.52 2.69
N LEU A 29 12.71 -3.89 3.06
CA LEU A 29 12.85 -2.43 3.04
C LEU A 29 12.81 -1.88 1.60
N ALA A 30 13.45 -2.57 0.65
CA ALA A 30 13.37 -2.24 -0.77
C ALA A 30 11.94 -2.38 -1.31
N LEU A 31 11.23 -3.45 -0.94
CA LEU A 31 9.83 -3.65 -1.33
C LEU A 31 8.90 -2.57 -0.76
N MET A 32 9.10 -2.15 0.49
CA MET A 32 8.32 -1.05 1.08
C MET A 32 8.60 0.28 0.40
N ALA A 33 9.87 0.57 0.08
CA ALA A 33 10.23 1.76 -0.68
C ALA A 33 9.57 1.74 -2.07
N LEU A 34 9.61 0.60 -2.77
CA LEU A 34 8.99 0.44 -4.09
C LEU A 34 7.46 0.62 -4.02
N ALA A 35 6.79 -0.01 -3.04
CA ALA A 35 5.36 0.17 -2.81
C ALA A 35 5.00 1.63 -2.52
N THR A 36 5.86 2.35 -1.79
CA THR A 36 5.69 3.78 -1.52
C THR A 36 5.82 4.60 -2.81
N CYS A 37 6.86 4.36 -3.62
CA CYS A 37 7.04 5.06 -4.90
C CYS A 37 5.85 4.85 -5.84
N VAL A 38 5.37 3.61 -5.96
CA VAL A 38 4.18 3.28 -6.76
C VAL A 38 2.95 4.01 -6.21
N SER A 39 2.77 4.04 -4.90
CA SER A 39 1.65 4.73 -4.28
C SER A 39 1.70 6.24 -4.50
N VAL A 40 2.87 6.87 -4.45
CA VAL A 40 3.04 8.30 -4.77
C VAL A 40 2.71 8.59 -6.24
N ALA A 41 3.17 7.76 -7.16
CA ALA A 41 2.81 7.90 -8.58
C ALA A 41 1.29 7.78 -8.79
N LEU A 42 0.65 6.80 -8.15
CA LEU A 42 -0.81 6.63 -8.13
C LEU A 42 -1.52 7.82 -7.49
N ALA A 43 -0.97 8.42 -6.43
CA ALA A 43 -1.53 9.60 -5.80
C ALA A 43 -1.58 10.79 -6.76
N ILE A 44 -0.54 11.00 -7.57
CA ILE A 44 -0.50 12.06 -8.58
C ILE A 44 -1.60 11.84 -9.62
N VAL A 45 -1.69 10.62 -10.17
CA VAL A 45 -2.76 10.26 -11.13
C VAL A 45 -4.14 10.44 -10.50
N GLY A 46 -4.32 9.98 -9.25
CA GLY A 46 -5.54 10.13 -8.47
C GLY A 46 -5.92 11.59 -8.24
N ALA A 47 -4.95 12.46 -7.94
CA ALA A 47 -5.19 13.89 -7.74
C ALA A 47 -5.62 14.58 -9.04
N ILE A 48 -5.04 14.20 -10.18
CA ILE A 48 -5.48 14.69 -11.49
C ILE A 48 -6.91 14.24 -11.76
N LEU A 49 -7.22 12.95 -11.55
CA LEU A 49 -8.58 12.42 -11.72
C LEU A 49 -9.58 13.09 -10.76
N ALA A 50 -9.17 13.45 -9.54
CA ALA A 50 -10.00 14.16 -8.56
C ALA A 50 -10.54 15.49 -9.13
N ILE A 51 -9.73 16.21 -9.92
CA ILE A 51 -10.12 17.47 -10.58
C ILE A 51 -11.26 17.23 -11.58
N PHE A 52 -11.22 16.10 -12.29
CA PHE A 52 -12.24 15.72 -13.28
C PHE A 52 -13.38 14.88 -12.70
N THR A 53 -13.32 14.50 -11.42
CA THR A 53 -14.34 13.64 -10.80
C THR A 53 -15.76 14.26 -10.80
N PRO A 54 -15.96 15.60 -10.74
CA PRO A 54 -17.29 16.19 -10.89
C PRO A 54 -18.00 15.84 -12.21
N LEU A 55 -17.28 15.38 -13.23
CA LEU A 55 -17.85 14.94 -14.52
C LEU A 55 -18.82 13.75 -14.39
N VAL A 56 -18.75 13.01 -13.28
CA VAL A 56 -19.75 11.98 -12.92
C VAL A 56 -21.16 12.58 -12.82
N PHE A 57 -21.31 13.87 -12.50
CA PHE A 57 -22.60 14.55 -12.39
C PHE A 57 -23.07 15.25 -13.67
N ASP A 58 -22.30 15.18 -14.76
CA ASP A 58 -22.63 15.85 -16.03
C ASP A 58 -23.93 15.32 -16.65
N ARG A 59 -24.25 14.04 -16.38
CA ARG A 59 -25.50 13.42 -16.84
C ARG A 59 -26.69 13.85 -15.99
N ALA A 60 -27.76 14.27 -16.66
CA ALA A 60 -29.03 14.64 -16.03
C ALA A 60 -29.57 13.50 -15.14
N GLY A 61 -29.88 13.83 -13.89
CA GLY A 61 -30.40 12.89 -12.89
C GLY A 61 -29.35 12.25 -11.98
N ASN A 62 -28.05 12.31 -12.33
CA ASN A 62 -27.02 11.66 -11.51
C ASN A 62 -26.74 12.38 -10.18
N VAL A 63 -27.16 13.64 -10.05
CA VAL A 63 -27.12 14.40 -8.78
C VAL A 63 -28.00 13.75 -7.69
N LEU A 64 -29.08 13.07 -8.09
CA LEU A 64 -29.98 12.36 -7.18
C LEU A 64 -29.55 10.91 -6.92
N ASN A 65 -28.51 10.42 -7.62
CA ASN A 65 -28.05 9.05 -7.50
C ASN A 65 -27.04 8.90 -6.34
N PRO A 66 -27.35 8.13 -5.28
CA PRO A 66 -26.44 7.94 -4.16
C PRO A 66 -25.13 7.26 -4.55
N PHE A 67 -25.13 6.41 -5.59
CA PHE A 67 -23.91 5.76 -6.07
C PHE A 67 -22.97 6.73 -6.80
N ALA A 68 -23.50 7.77 -7.44
CA ALA A 68 -22.68 8.82 -8.06
C ALA A 68 -21.92 9.62 -6.99
N TRP A 69 -22.59 9.96 -5.88
CA TRP A 69 -21.96 10.58 -4.71
C TRP A 69 -20.91 9.70 -4.05
N LEU A 70 -21.20 8.40 -3.88
CA LEU A 70 -20.26 7.47 -3.30
C LEU A 70 -19.02 7.31 -4.19
N SER A 71 -19.22 7.19 -5.51
CA SER A 71 -18.13 7.11 -6.49
C SER A 71 -17.28 8.38 -6.49
N PHE A 72 -17.92 9.55 -6.44
CA PHE A 72 -17.23 10.84 -6.31
C PHE A 72 -16.37 10.89 -5.05
N ALA A 73 -16.93 10.53 -3.89
CA ALA A 73 -16.20 10.55 -2.62
C ALA A 73 -14.99 9.59 -2.64
N PHE A 74 -15.16 8.37 -3.15
CA PHE A 74 -14.08 7.38 -3.23
C PHE A 74 -12.98 7.81 -4.21
N ALA A 75 -13.33 8.34 -5.38
CA ALA A 75 -12.38 8.84 -6.35
C ALA A 75 -11.64 10.09 -5.83
N ALA A 76 -12.36 11.05 -5.24
CA ALA A 76 -11.77 12.29 -4.71
C ALA A 76 -10.83 12.03 -3.52
N LEU A 77 -11.08 11.00 -2.71
CA LEU A 77 -10.23 10.64 -1.57
C LEU A 77 -9.09 9.68 -1.92
N PHE A 78 -9.08 9.11 -3.12
CA PHE A 78 -8.11 8.09 -3.51
C PHE A 78 -6.65 8.55 -3.32
N TRP A 79 -6.31 9.76 -3.75
CA TRP A 79 -4.96 10.31 -3.60
C TRP A 79 -4.53 10.44 -2.14
N VAL A 80 -5.47 10.80 -1.24
CA VAL A 80 -5.22 10.88 0.21
C VAL A 80 -4.89 9.49 0.75
N VAL A 81 -5.66 8.48 0.37
CA VAL A 81 -5.43 7.09 0.78
C VAL A 81 -4.08 6.57 0.25
N CYS A 82 -3.70 6.93 -0.98
CA CYS A 82 -2.39 6.61 -1.56
C CYS A 82 -1.21 7.20 -0.77
N LEU A 83 -1.39 8.33 -0.07
CA LEU A 83 -0.36 8.91 0.78
C LEU A 83 -0.41 8.35 2.21
N LEU A 84 -1.61 8.20 2.78
CA LEU A 84 -1.81 7.72 4.14
C LEU A 84 -1.46 6.24 4.32
N GLY A 85 -1.76 5.38 3.32
CA GLY A 85 -1.47 3.95 3.37
C GLY A 85 0.02 3.66 3.59
N PRO A 86 0.92 4.14 2.71
CA PRO A 86 2.36 3.99 2.90
C PRO A 86 2.87 4.66 4.17
N LEU A 87 2.39 5.85 4.52
CA LEU A 87 2.80 6.55 5.74
C LEU A 87 2.48 5.72 7.00
N ALA A 88 1.25 5.21 7.11
CA ALA A 88 0.84 4.33 8.20
C ALA A 88 1.66 3.03 8.18
N GLY A 89 1.89 2.45 7.00
CA GLY A 89 2.73 1.27 6.82
C GLY A 89 4.14 1.46 7.35
N TRP A 90 4.80 2.59 7.05
CA TRP A 90 6.14 2.91 7.58
C TRP A 90 6.15 3.08 9.10
N ILE A 91 5.11 3.72 9.66
CA ILE A 91 4.98 3.88 11.12
C ILE A 91 4.82 2.51 11.81
N LEU A 92 3.95 1.65 11.27
CA LEU A 92 3.70 0.30 11.79
C LEU A 92 4.92 -0.62 11.63
N TRP A 93 5.67 -0.47 10.54
CA TRP A 93 6.92 -1.17 10.32
C TRP A 93 7.96 -0.82 11.38
N ARG A 94 8.12 0.47 11.70
CA ARG A 94 9.03 0.92 12.77
C ARG A 94 8.62 0.43 14.16
N LYS A 95 7.34 0.12 14.36
CA LYS A 95 6.80 -0.50 15.60
C LYS A 95 6.96 -2.02 15.65
N GLY A 96 7.55 -2.65 14.63
CA GLY A 96 7.71 -4.11 14.55
C GLY A 96 6.44 -4.86 14.14
N ALA A 97 5.36 -4.16 13.78
CA ALA A 97 4.09 -4.76 13.39
C ALA A 97 4.04 -5.01 11.86
N THR A 98 4.89 -5.94 11.39
CA THR A 98 5.13 -6.22 9.96
C THR A 98 3.85 -6.53 9.19
N GLN A 99 2.93 -7.35 9.73
CA GLN A 99 1.68 -7.71 9.04
C GLN A 99 0.74 -6.52 8.86
N LEU A 100 0.55 -5.72 9.91
CA LEU A 100 -0.27 -4.51 9.85
C LEU A 100 0.33 -3.46 8.91
N ALA A 101 1.66 -3.38 8.86
CA ALA A 101 2.37 -2.51 7.95
C ALA A 101 2.10 -2.88 6.48
N TRP A 102 2.07 -4.17 6.16
CA TRP A 102 1.68 -4.64 4.82
C TRP A 102 0.20 -4.44 4.52
N ALA A 103 -0.69 -4.62 5.51
CA ALA A 103 -2.11 -4.31 5.34
C ALA A 103 -2.32 -2.83 4.96
N ALA A 104 -1.61 -1.92 5.63
CA ALA A 104 -1.64 -0.50 5.30
C ALA A 104 -1.12 -0.21 3.88
N MET A 105 -0.08 -0.93 3.44
CA MET A 105 0.49 -0.78 2.08
C MET A 105 -0.45 -1.25 0.96
N VAL A 106 -1.35 -2.20 1.23
CA VAL A 106 -2.34 -2.70 0.24
C VAL A 106 -3.65 -1.88 0.28
N THR A 107 -3.85 -1.05 1.31
CA THR A 107 -5.05 -0.22 1.46
C THR A 107 -5.36 0.64 0.23
N PRO A 108 -4.39 1.30 -0.44
CA PRO A 108 -4.67 2.05 -1.67
C PRO A 108 -5.22 1.18 -2.81
N LEU A 109 -4.75 -0.07 -2.94
CA LEU A 109 -5.25 -1.00 -3.96
C LEU A 109 -6.69 -1.43 -3.67
N ALA A 110 -6.99 -1.75 -2.42
CA ALA A 110 -8.35 -2.10 -2.00
C ALA A 110 -9.32 -0.92 -2.23
N TRP A 111 -8.88 0.30 -1.93
CA TRP A 111 -9.67 1.51 -2.18
C TRP A 111 -9.91 1.74 -3.67
N GLY A 112 -8.87 1.62 -4.50
CA GLY A 112 -8.99 1.76 -5.95
C GLY A 112 -9.94 0.73 -6.56
N ALA A 113 -9.86 -0.53 -6.13
CA ALA A 113 -10.79 -1.57 -6.56
C ALA A 113 -12.23 -1.23 -6.19
N ALA A 114 -12.48 -0.76 -4.96
CA ALA A 114 -13.80 -0.32 -4.53
C ALA A 114 -14.33 0.84 -5.39
N THR A 115 -13.49 1.83 -5.72
CA THR A 115 -13.86 2.93 -6.61
C THR A 115 -14.31 2.43 -7.99
N VAL A 116 -13.57 1.49 -8.60
CA VAL A 116 -13.93 0.91 -9.91
C VAL A 116 -15.25 0.15 -9.84
N THR A 117 -15.47 -0.62 -8.77
CA THR A 117 -16.74 -1.34 -8.56
C THR A 117 -17.92 -0.37 -8.43
N LEU A 118 -17.75 0.74 -7.69
CA LEU A 118 -18.80 1.75 -7.54
C LEU A 118 -19.12 2.47 -8.85
N LEU A 119 -18.10 2.82 -9.63
CA LEU A 119 -18.28 3.43 -10.95
C LEU A 119 -19.06 2.53 -11.92
N GLY A 120 -18.96 1.20 -11.79
CA GLY A 120 -19.74 0.25 -12.58
C GLY A 120 -21.25 0.30 -12.31
N PHE A 121 -21.68 0.86 -11.17
CA PHE A 121 -23.10 1.10 -10.87
C PHE A 121 -23.59 2.48 -11.30
N VAL A 122 -22.69 3.36 -11.74
CA VAL A 122 -23.07 4.66 -12.30
C VAL A 122 -23.42 4.46 -13.78
N PRO A 123 -24.67 4.72 -14.21
CA PRO A 123 -25.04 4.58 -15.60
C PRO A 123 -24.25 5.58 -16.45
N ALA A 124 -23.54 5.07 -17.47
CA ALA A 124 -22.87 5.87 -18.49
C ALA A 124 -23.87 6.67 -19.29
#